data_AF-A0A388PSE4-F1
#
_entry.id   AF-A0A388PSE4-F1
#
_cell.length_a   1.000
_cell.length_b   1.000
_cell.length_c   1.000
_cell.angle_alpha   90.00
_cell.angle_beta   90.00
_cell.angle_gamma   90.00
#
_symmetry.space_group_name_H-M   'P 1'
#
loop_
_entity.id
_entity.type
_entity.pdbx_description
1 polymer ?
#
loop_
_entity_poly.entity_id
_entity_poly.type
_entity_poly.pdbx_seq_one_letter_code
_entity_poly.pdbx_strand_id
1 'polypeptide(L)'
;MDLVPAGQEFVTFLGVDQAVKVERRVLARREEVTGVFGKKTHRTVHDQLFKVTNGKRADIDLTVGDQLPLSNHDAIKVVLEEPRYEKDTDALKLNEQKFLEWRLRLGAGDKLDLPFRFAVERPEDVIVVGQ
;
A
#
# COMPACT_ATOMS: atom_id res chain seq x y z
N MET A 1 -16.92 -23.47 -13.05
CA MET A 1 -15.87 -23.16 -14.04
C MET A 1 -16.59 -22.94 -15.35
N ASP A 2 -16.48 -21.73 -15.91
CA ASP A 2 -17.03 -21.47 -17.24
C ASP A 2 -16.25 -22.26 -18.29
N LEU A 3 -16.94 -22.76 -19.31
CA LEU A 3 -16.29 -23.47 -20.41
C LEU A 3 -15.55 -22.44 -21.28
N VAL A 4 -14.23 -22.60 -21.40
CA VAL A 4 -13.37 -21.74 -22.22
C VAL A 4 -13.18 -22.39 -23.60
N PRO A 5 -13.55 -21.72 -24.70
CA PRO A 5 -13.33 -22.26 -26.04
C PRO A 5 -11.84 -22.51 -26.34
N ALA A 6 -11.56 -23.47 -27.22
CA ALA A 6 -10.19 -23.76 -27.64
C ALA A 6 -9.52 -22.51 -28.24
N GLY A 7 -8.32 -22.18 -27.77
CA GLY A 7 -7.54 -21.03 -28.23
C GLY A 7 -7.86 -19.69 -27.56
N GLN A 8 -8.83 -19.65 -26.63
CA GLN A 8 -9.11 -18.45 -25.84
C GLN A 8 -8.25 -18.39 -24.57
N GLU A 9 -7.93 -17.16 -24.16
CA GLU A 9 -7.29 -16.90 -22.88
C GLU A 9 -8.31 -16.99 -21.74
N PHE A 10 -7.84 -17.46 -20.59
CA PHE A 10 -8.63 -17.44 -19.36
C PHE A 10 -7.74 -17.21 -18.17
N VAL A 11 -8.32 -16.68 -17.10
CA VAL A 11 -7.65 -16.48 -15.81
C VAL A 11 -8.16 -17.54 -14.85
N THR A 12 -7.24 -18.23 -14.18
CA THR A 12 -7.59 -19.19 -13.13
C THR A 12 -6.65 -19.04 -11.94
N PHE A 13 -7.18 -19.35 -10.76
CA PHE A 13 -6.42 -19.34 -9.53
C PHE A 13 -5.85 -20.74 -9.27
N LEU A 14 -4.53 -20.87 -9.37
CA LEU A 14 -3.82 -22.14 -9.13
C LEU A 14 -3.36 -22.31 -7.67
N GLY A 15 -3.80 -21.43 -6.77
CA GLY A 15 -3.33 -21.39 -5.39
C GLY A 15 -2.20 -20.39 -5.17
N VAL A 16 -1.73 -20.33 -3.92
CA VAL A 16 -0.63 -19.44 -3.50
C VAL A 16 0.71 -20.02 -3.94
N ASP A 17 1.51 -19.20 -4.62
CA ASP A 17 2.88 -19.52 -4.97
C ASP A 17 3.82 -19.33 -3.77
N GLN A 18 4.24 -20.43 -3.15
CA GLN A 18 5.08 -20.39 -1.95
C GLN A 18 6.50 -19.85 -2.20
N ALA A 19 6.94 -19.73 -3.46
CA ALA A 19 8.24 -19.15 -3.79
C ALA A 19 8.21 -17.62 -3.81
N VAL A 20 7.04 -16.99 -3.87
CA VAL A 20 6.92 -15.52 -3.82
C VAL A 20 6.45 -15.12 -2.43
N LYS A 21 7.20 -14.23 -1.77
CA LYS A 21 6.90 -13.79 -0.41
C LYS A 21 6.70 -12.28 -0.36
N VAL A 22 5.64 -11.84 0.30
CA VAL A 22 5.38 -10.44 0.64
C VAL A 22 5.13 -10.37 2.15
N GLU A 23 6.01 -9.71 2.89
CA GLU A 23 5.86 -9.49 4.34
C GLU A 23 5.59 -8.02 4.62
N ARG A 24 4.52 -7.71 5.36
CA ARG A 24 4.29 -6.37 5.90
C ARG A 24 4.93 -6.23 7.26
N ARG A 25 5.82 -5.25 7.44
CA ARG A 25 6.42 -4.91 8.73
C ARG A 25 5.99 -3.52 9.17
N VAL A 26 5.52 -3.41 10.40
CA VAL A 26 5.31 -2.11 11.06
C VAL A 26 6.67 -1.66 11.58
N LEU A 27 7.18 -0.57 11.03
CA LEU A 27 8.46 0.01 11.45
C LEU A 27 8.27 0.93 12.65
N ALA A 28 7.25 1.78 12.61
CA ALA A 28 6.93 2.69 13.69
C ALA A 28 5.48 3.19 13.60
N ARG A 29 4.98 3.65 14.75
CA ARG A 29 3.80 4.51 14.85
C ARG A 29 4.19 5.72 15.69
N ARG A 30 3.99 6.93 15.16
CA ARG A 30 4.41 8.17 15.82
C ARG A 30 3.21 9.12 15.92
N GLU A 31 3.09 9.78 17.06
CA GLU A 31 2.10 10.85 17.25
C GLU A 31 2.85 12.18 17.19
N GLU A 32 2.43 13.05 16.27
CA GLU A 32 3.02 14.35 16.02
C GLU A 32 1.94 15.42 16.21
N VAL A 33 2.34 16.60 16.67
CA VAL A 33 1.46 17.78 16.74
C VAL A 33 2.13 18.90 15.97
N THR A 34 1.42 19.42 14.97
CA THR A 34 1.90 20.51 14.11
C THR A 34 0.98 21.73 14.23
N GLY A 35 1.51 22.91 13.91
CA GLY A 35 0.83 24.20 14.02
C GLY A 35 1.38 25.09 15.15
N VAL A 36 1.25 26.41 14.98
CA VAL A 36 1.67 27.41 15.97
C VAL A 36 0.49 28.36 16.21
N PHE A 37 0.11 28.56 17.47
CA PHE A 37 -1.02 29.38 17.96
C PHE A 37 -2.38 29.18 17.26
N GLY A 38 -3.37 28.69 18.02
CA GLY A 38 -4.80 28.72 17.65
C GLY A 38 -5.38 27.41 17.06
N LYS A 39 -4.74 26.81 16.05
CA LYS A 39 -5.19 25.52 15.48
C LYS A 39 -4.06 24.51 15.43
N LYS A 40 -4.15 23.49 16.28
CA LYS A 40 -3.24 22.34 16.28
C LYS A 40 -3.78 21.24 15.38
N THR A 41 -2.90 20.60 14.63
CA THR A 41 -3.20 19.37 13.88
C THR A 41 -2.47 18.22 14.55
N HIS A 42 -3.23 17.23 15.00
CA HIS A 42 -2.68 15.96 15.47
C HIS A 42 -2.48 15.04 14.29
N ARG A 43 -1.32 14.40 14.24
CA ARG A 43 -0.90 13.58 13.12
C ARG A 43 -0.38 12.25 13.63
N THR A 44 -1.11 11.18 13.32
CA THR A 44 -0.67 9.82 13.62
C THR A 44 0.01 9.25 12.38
N VAL A 45 1.34 9.10 12.42
CA VAL A 45 2.15 8.59 11.31
C VAL A 45 2.31 7.08 11.44
N HIS A 46 1.92 6.35 10.42
CA HIS A 46 2.07 4.90 10.29
C HIS A 46 3.19 4.60 9.31
N ASP A 47 4.31 4.08 9.81
CA ASP A 47 5.51 3.77 9.04
C ASP A 47 5.63 2.27 8.85
N GLN A 48 5.55 1.82 7.61
CA GLN A 48 5.49 0.40 7.26
C GLN A 48 6.39 0.08 6.08
N LEU A 49 6.74 -1.18 5.97
CA LEU A 49 7.60 -1.69 4.92
C LEU A 49 7.08 -3.03 4.42
N PHE A 50 6.83 -3.12 3.11
CA PHE A 50 6.66 -4.42 2.48
C PHE A 50 8.00 -4.97 2.05
N LYS A 51 8.34 -6.15 2.53
CA LYS A 51 9.49 -6.92 2.05
C LYS A 51 9.00 -7.93 1.04
N VAL A 52 9.39 -7.73 -0.21
CA VAL A 52 9.03 -8.59 -1.33
C VAL A 52 10.23 -9.47 -1.68
N THR A 53 10.00 -10.75 -1.93
CA THR A 53 11.04 -11.70 -2.33
C THR A 53 10.54 -12.60 -3.45
N ASN A 54 11.29 -12.66 -4.54
CA ASN A 54 11.15 -13.68 -5.57
C ASN A 54 12.11 -14.84 -5.27
N GLY A 55 11.61 -15.94 -4.71
CA GLY A 55 12.36 -17.16 -4.45
C GLY A 55 12.49 -18.09 -5.65
N LYS A 56 11.96 -17.73 -6.82
CA LYS A 56 12.05 -18.54 -8.04
C LYS A 56 13.42 -18.40 -8.70
N ARG A 57 13.72 -19.35 -9.59
CA ARG A 57 14.87 -19.31 -10.50
C ARG A 57 14.57 -18.61 -11.84
N ALA A 58 13.52 -17.80 -11.86
CA ALA A 58 13.05 -17.10 -13.04
C ALA A 58 12.52 -15.72 -12.64
N ASP A 59 12.55 -14.79 -13.59
CA ASP A 59 11.98 -13.46 -13.44
C ASP A 59 10.46 -13.55 -13.36
N ILE A 60 9.85 -12.64 -12.59
CA ILE A 60 8.40 -12.53 -12.44
C ILE A 60 7.95 -11.08 -12.59
N ASP A 61 6.72 -10.93 -13.07
CA ASP A 61 5.91 -9.73 -12.88
C ASP A 61 5.04 -9.93 -11.64
N LEU A 62 5.10 -8.98 -10.71
CA LEU A 62 4.37 -9.03 -9.45
C LEU A 62 3.66 -7.71 -9.21
N THR A 63 2.36 -7.80 -8.95
CA THR A 63 1.57 -6.68 -8.44
C THR A 63 1.39 -6.84 -6.95
N VAL A 64 1.84 -5.84 -6.17
CA VAL A 64 1.57 -5.72 -4.73
C VAL A 64 0.56 -4.60 -4.55
N GLY A 65 -0.42 -4.76 -3.67
CA GLY A 65 -1.37 -3.70 -3.37
C GLY A 65 -1.78 -3.67 -1.91
N ASP A 66 -2.00 -2.47 -1.38
CA ASP A 66 -2.58 -2.23 -0.05
C ASP A 66 -3.45 -0.96 -0.07
N GLN A 67 -4.37 -0.85 0.89
CA GLN A 67 -5.31 0.25 1.01
C GLN A 67 -4.85 1.28 2.04
N LEU A 68 -4.89 2.56 1.67
CA LEU A 68 -4.83 3.66 2.64
C LEU A 68 -6.17 3.76 3.36
N PRO A 69 -6.19 4.09 4.66
CA PRO A 69 -7.45 4.29 5.37
C PRO A 69 -8.34 5.30 4.66
N LEU A 70 -9.63 5.01 4.58
CA LEU A 70 -10.65 5.97 4.15
C LEU A 70 -11.27 6.62 5.37
N SER A 71 -11.25 7.94 5.39
CA SER A 71 -12.01 8.70 6.39
C SER A 71 -13.49 8.77 5.98
N ASN A 72 -14.37 8.62 6.96
CA ASN A 72 -15.81 8.92 6.84
C ASN A 72 -16.18 10.29 7.43
N HIS A 73 -15.18 11.12 7.78
CA HIS A 73 -15.37 12.43 8.39
C HIS A 73 -14.47 13.49 7.73
N ASP A 74 -15.06 14.61 7.33
CA ASP A 74 -14.40 15.64 6.49
C ASP A 74 -13.18 16.30 7.16
N ALA A 75 -13.17 16.38 8.50
CA ALA A 75 -12.06 16.96 9.26
C ALA A 75 -10.84 16.02 9.40
N ILE A 76 -10.95 14.76 9.02
CA ILE A 76 -9.85 13.79 9.07
C ILE A 76 -9.27 13.62 7.67
N LYS A 77 -7.97 13.87 7.53
CA LYS A 77 -7.25 13.76 6.27
C LYS A 77 -6.24 12.62 6.35
N VAL A 78 -6.22 11.78 5.32
CA VAL A 78 -5.20 10.73 5.17
C VAL A 78 -4.21 11.19 4.09
N VAL A 79 -2.93 11.26 4.47
CA VAL A 79 -1.83 11.75 3.62
C VAL A 79 -0.85 10.62 3.38
N LEU A 80 -0.72 10.17 2.13
CA LEU A 80 0.35 9.27 1.71
C LEU A 80 1.67 10.05 1.68
N GLU A 81 2.70 9.53 2.35
CA GLU A 81 4.04 10.12 2.37
C GLU A 81 5.06 9.29 1.58
N GLU A 82 4.98 7.96 1.71
CA GLU A 82 5.80 7.02 0.96
C GLU A 82 4.93 5.87 0.45
N PRO A 83 5.09 5.43 -0.81
CA PRO A 83 5.95 6.03 -1.82
C PRO A 83 5.45 7.43 -2.19
N ARG A 84 6.37 8.29 -2.64
CA ARG A 84 5.99 9.58 -3.23
C ARG A 84 5.09 9.32 -4.44
N TYR A 85 3.88 9.86 -4.39
CA TYR A 85 2.88 9.71 -5.43
C TYR A 85 2.40 11.10 -5.88
N GLU A 86 2.67 11.44 -7.14
CA GLU A 86 2.20 12.67 -7.77
C GLU A 86 1.09 12.39 -8.80
N LYS A 87 1.23 11.27 -9.52
CA LYS A 87 0.29 10.78 -10.54
C LYS A 87 0.56 9.29 -10.82
N ASP A 88 -0.40 8.65 -11.46
CA ASP A 88 -0.26 7.28 -11.94
C ASP A 88 0.93 7.13 -12.89
N THR A 89 1.61 5.99 -12.75
CA THR A 89 2.67 5.52 -13.63
C THR A 89 2.45 4.03 -13.95
N ASP A 90 3.30 3.46 -14.79
CA ASP A 90 3.27 2.01 -15.05
C ASP A 90 3.67 1.20 -13.82
N ALA A 91 4.47 1.76 -12.90
CA ALA A 91 5.00 1.07 -11.73
C ALA A 91 4.20 1.34 -10.44
N LEU A 92 3.45 2.43 -10.37
CA LEU A 92 2.73 2.87 -9.18
C LEU A 92 1.41 3.51 -9.57
N LYS A 93 0.30 3.01 -9.02
CA LYS A 93 -1.04 3.56 -9.23
C LYS A 93 -1.79 3.74 -7.91
N LEU A 94 -2.61 4.78 -7.81
CA LEU A 94 -3.51 5.00 -6.67
C LEU A 94 -4.92 5.25 -7.19
N ASN A 95 -5.82 4.31 -6.95
CA ASN A 95 -7.20 4.43 -7.43
C ASN A 95 -8.06 5.36 -6.55
N GLU A 96 -9.29 5.61 -7.00
CA GLU A 96 -10.25 6.48 -6.31
C GLU A 96 -10.62 5.95 -4.91
N GLN A 97 -10.63 4.62 -4.72
CA GLN A 97 -10.85 3.96 -3.45
C GLN A 97 -9.61 3.90 -2.55
N LYS A 98 -8.59 4.73 -2.83
CA LYS A 98 -7.34 4.84 -2.07
C LYS A 98 -6.57 3.52 -1.94
N PHE A 99 -6.72 2.65 -2.93
CA PHE A 99 -5.94 1.43 -3.08
C PHE A 99 -4.67 1.73 -3.88
N LEU A 100 -3.52 1.51 -3.26
CA LEU A 100 -2.20 1.74 -3.83
C LEU A 100 -1.68 0.43 -4.42
N GLU A 101 -1.22 0.47 -5.68
CA GLU A 101 -0.73 -0.68 -6.43
C GLU A 101 0.70 -0.44 -6.92
N TRP A 102 1.63 -1.31 -6.53
CA TRP A 102 2.98 -1.39 -7.08
C TRP A 102 3.06 -2.51 -8.11
N ARG A 103 3.52 -2.19 -9.33
CA ARG A 103 3.84 -3.18 -10.36
C ARG A 103 5.35 -3.33 -10.46
N LEU A 104 5.82 -4.55 -10.25
CA LEU A 104 7.23 -4.87 -10.08
C LEU A 104 7.67 -5.91 -11.11
N ARG A 105 8.84 -5.70 -11.70
CA ARG A 105 9.60 -6.74 -12.37
C ARG A 105 10.70 -7.19 -11.42
N LEU A 106 10.69 -8.45 -11.00
CA LEU A 106 11.67 -9.01 -10.08
C LEU A 106 12.43 -10.13 -10.77
N GLY A 107 13.75 -10.03 -10.80
CA GLY A 107 14.64 -11.10 -11.25
C GLY A 107 14.63 -12.31 -10.32
N ALA A 108 15.22 -13.41 -10.78
CA ALA A 108 15.38 -14.62 -9.98
C ALA A 108 16.15 -14.35 -8.66
N GLY A 109 15.55 -14.64 -7.51
CA GLY A 109 16.17 -14.43 -6.19
C GLY A 109 16.04 -13.01 -5.63
N ASP A 110 15.46 -12.07 -6.38
CA ASP A 110 15.41 -10.66 -6.01
C ASP A 110 14.64 -10.40 -4.72
N LYS A 111 15.10 -9.37 -4.00
CA LYS A 111 14.45 -8.83 -2.81
C LYS A 111 14.28 -7.33 -2.96
N LEU A 112 13.10 -6.83 -2.63
CA LEU A 112 12.77 -5.43 -2.74
C LEU A 112 12.00 -4.99 -1.51
N ASP A 113 12.36 -3.82 -0.99
CA ASP A 113 11.67 -3.16 0.11
C ASP A 113 10.79 -2.05 -0.47
N LEU A 114 9.47 -2.10 -0.23
CA LEU A 114 8.52 -1.06 -0.63
C LEU A 114 8.10 -0.28 0.61
N PRO A 115 8.54 0.97 0.78
CA PRO A 115 8.08 1.79 1.89
C PRO A 115 6.61 2.13 1.69
N PHE A 116 5.82 2.02 2.76
CA PHE A 116 4.43 2.42 2.81
C PHE A 116 4.20 3.23 4.08
N ARG A 117 4.22 4.55 3.93
CA ARG A 117 4.05 5.49 5.03
C ARG A 117 2.94 6.45 4.74
N PHE A 118 2.03 6.58 5.69
CA PHE A 118 0.94 7.54 5.62
C PHE A 118 0.67 8.15 6.99
N ALA A 119 0.04 9.30 6.98
CA ALA A 119 -0.37 9.98 8.19
C ALA A 119 -1.88 10.22 8.22
N VAL A 120 -2.45 10.05 9.41
CA VAL A 120 -3.84 10.42 9.70
C VAL A 120 -3.81 11.74 10.46
N GLU A 121 -4.24 12.81 9.79
CA GLU A 121 -4.32 14.16 10.32
C GLU A 121 -5.73 14.45 10.83
N ARG A 122 -5.84 15.02 12.03
CA ARG A 122 -7.11 15.37 12.67
C ARG A 122 -6.96 16.63 13.54
N PRO A 123 -8.05 17.37 13.81
CA PRO A 123 -8.06 18.41 14.83
C PRO A 123 -8.03 17.80 16.25
N GLU A 124 -7.68 18.61 17.25
CA GLU A 124 -7.47 18.20 18.66
C GLU A 124 -8.73 17.60 19.32
N ASP A 125 -9.92 18.01 18.87
CA ASP A 125 -11.23 17.62 19.42
C ASP A 125 -11.81 16.34 18.81
N VAL A 126 -11.16 15.74 17.82
CA VAL A 126 -11.63 14.52 17.16
C VAL A 126 -10.86 13.29 17.65
N ILE A 127 -11.59 12.28 18.13
CA ILE A 127 -11.04 10.96 18.46
C ILE A 127 -11.16 10.06 17.23
N VAL A 128 -10.05 9.46 16.81
CA VAL A 128 -10.00 8.53 15.69
C VAL A 128 -9.84 7.12 16.21
N VAL A 129 -10.76 6.24 15.81
CA VAL A 129 -10.69 4.79 16.06
C VAL A 129 -10.60 4.12 14.70
N GLY A 130 -9.52 3.37 14.46
CA GLY A 130 -9.43 2.47 13.32
C GLY A 130 -9.99 1.10 13.68
N GLN A 131 -10.66 0.44 12.73
CA GLN A 131 -10.96 -1.00 12.79
C GLN A 131 -9.94 -1.78 11.98
#